data_AF-A0A1Q6XC81-F1
#
_entry.id   AF-A0A1Q6XC81-F1
#
_cell.length_a   1.000
_cell.length_b   1.000
_cell.length_c   1.000
_cell.angle_alpha   90.00
_cell.angle_beta   90.00
_cell.angle_gamma   90.00
#
_symmetry.space_group_name_H-M   'P 1'
#
loop_
_entity.id
_entity.type
_entity.pdbx_description
1 polymer ?
#
loop_
_entity_poly.entity_id
_entity_poly.type
_entity_poly.pdbx_seq_one_letter_code
_entity_poly.pdbx_strand_id
1 'polypeptide(L)'
;MKRYQKIRTLLAVGFVLILSVAALGQTPLTDDTFASSVTPTTNYGSSIALVVQSSSTSYFKISLGSLPATVSASSVSKATLTVYVDHVSKSGTFDVYEVNNSWAEGSLTYSTAPGLGSKIGSAISDQWRPWQWHGLV
;
A
#
# COMPACT_ATOMS: atom_id res chain seq x y z
N MET A 1 0.84 0.88 -56.80
CA MET A 1 1.81 1.15 -55.70
C MET A 1 1.25 2.00 -54.54
N LYS A 2 0.35 2.99 -54.74
CA LYS A 2 -0.17 3.88 -53.67
C LYS A 2 -1.15 3.26 -52.65
N ARG A 3 -1.79 2.13 -52.97
CA ARG A 3 -2.76 1.44 -52.08
C ARG A 3 -2.11 0.79 -50.85
N TYR A 4 -0.85 0.34 -50.96
CA TYR A 4 -0.13 -0.32 -49.87
C TYR A 4 0.38 0.66 -48.80
N GLN A 5 0.59 1.94 -49.14
CA GLN A 5 0.97 2.97 -48.16
C GLN A 5 -0.18 3.29 -47.19
N LYS A 6 -1.42 3.39 -47.68
CA LYS A 6 -2.59 3.72 -46.83
C LYS A 6 -2.91 2.61 -45.82
N ILE A 7 -2.77 1.34 -46.24
CA ILE A 7 -3.00 0.17 -45.37
C ILE A 7 -1.91 0.08 -44.28
N ARG A 8 -0.66 0.40 -44.61
CA ARG A 8 0.45 0.46 -43.65
C ARG A 8 0.27 1.56 -42.60
N THR A 9 -0.21 2.74 -43.01
CA THR A 9 -0.46 3.85 -42.07
C THR A 9 -1.64 3.57 -41.13
N LEU A 10 -2.72 2.94 -41.63
CA LEU A 10 -3.86 2.55 -40.80
C LEU A 10 -3.51 1.46 -39.77
N LEU A 11 -2.68 0.49 -40.15
CA LEU A 11 -2.15 -0.52 -39.21
C LEU A 11 -1.23 0.09 -38.15
N ALA A 12 -0.41 1.10 -38.51
CA ALA A 12 0.48 1.76 -37.56
C ALA A 12 -0.29 2.62 -36.53
N VAL A 13 -1.36 3.31 -36.93
CA VAL A 13 -2.20 4.10 -36.00
C VAL A 13 -3.03 3.19 -35.09
N GLY A 14 -3.54 2.07 -35.62
CA GLY A 14 -4.25 1.07 -34.83
C GLY A 14 -3.36 0.37 -33.80
N PHE A 15 -2.09 0.13 -34.11
CA PHE A 15 -1.15 -0.52 -33.19
C PHE A 15 -0.73 0.39 -32.01
N VAL A 16 -0.66 1.71 -32.22
CA VAL A 16 -0.32 2.69 -31.16
C VAL A 16 -1.49 2.92 -30.19
N LEU A 17 -2.75 2.77 -30.62
CA LEU A 17 -3.93 2.97 -29.78
C LEU A 17 -4.25 1.78 -28.85
N ILE A 18 -3.61 0.62 -29.03
CA ILE A 18 -3.88 -0.60 -28.23
C ILE A 18 -2.83 -0.80 -27.12
N LEU A 19 -1.76 0.00 -27.08
CA LEU A 19 -0.83 0.05 -25.95
C LEU A 19 -1.42 0.91 -24.81
N SER A 20 -2.50 0.42 -24.20
CA SER A 20 -2.77 0.77 -22.80
C SER A 20 -1.64 0.16 -21.96
N VAL A 21 -0.57 0.92 -21.75
CA VAL A 21 0.50 0.54 -20.82
C VAL A 21 -0.12 0.50 -19.43
N ALA A 22 -0.45 -0.70 -18.96
CA ALA A 22 -0.67 -0.93 -17.55
C ALA A 22 0.69 -0.73 -16.85
N ALA A 23 0.94 0.50 -16.38
CA ALA A 23 2.10 0.79 -15.56
C ALA A 23 1.86 0.18 -14.18
N LEU A 24 2.53 -0.93 -13.87
CA LEU A 24 2.62 -1.42 -12.50
C LEU A 24 3.68 -0.56 -11.79
N GLY A 25 3.25 0.51 -11.14
CA GLY A 25 4.11 1.30 -10.28
C GLY A 25 4.21 0.66 -8.90
N GLN A 26 5.36 0.10 -8.54
CA GLN A 26 5.65 -0.19 -7.13
C GLN A 26 6.10 1.10 -6.45
N THR A 27 5.40 1.47 -5.39
CA THR A 27 5.73 2.62 -4.56
C THR A 27 6.58 2.17 -3.38
N PRO A 28 7.71 2.85 -3.08
CA PRO A 28 8.53 2.48 -1.94
C PRO A 28 7.85 2.90 -0.63
N LEU A 29 8.08 2.11 0.42
CA LEU A 29 7.91 2.57 1.79
C LEU A 29 9.00 3.59 2.12
N THR A 30 8.65 4.70 2.76
CA THR A 30 9.62 5.75 3.14
C THR A 30 9.80 5.89 4.64
N ASP A 31 8.78 5.52 5.41
CA ASP A 31 8.80 5.64 6.85
C ASP A 31 8.02 4.47 7.45
N ASP A 32 8.50 3.93 8.56
CA ASP A 32 7.75 2.99 9.38
C ASP A 32 8.12 3.08 10.87
N THR A 33 7.15 2.84 11.74
CA THR A 33 7.35 2.81 13.18
C THR A 33 6.10 2.24 13.84
N PHE A 34 6.13 1.99 15.14
CA PHE A 34 4.92 1.80 15.92
C PHE A 34 4.87 2.77 17.10
N ALA A 35 3.67 3.02 17.60
CA ALA A 35 3.45 3.75 18.84
C ALA A 35 2.85 2.82 19.88
N SER A 36 3.28 2.96 21.14
CA SER A 36 2.75 2.16 22.25
C SER A 36 2.23 3.03 23.38
N SER A 37 1.01 2.75 23.85
CA SER A 37 0.41 3.44 25.00
C SER A 37 1.10 3.09 26.32
N VAL A 38 1.87 2.00 26.36
CA VAL A 38 2.65 1.56 27.54
C VAL A 38 3.84 2.49 27.79
N THR A 39 4.41 3.05 26.72
CA THR A 39 5.62 3.88 26.72
C THR A 39 5.38 5.13 25.87
N PRO A 40 4.51 6.05 26.35
CA PRO A 40 3.85 6.99 25.46
C PRO A 40 4.76 8.05 24.81
N THR A 41 5.93 8.28 25.41
CA THR A 41 6.95 9.23 24.95
C THR A 41 8.10 8.56 24.17
N THR A 42 8.10 7.23 24.05
CA THR A 42 9.16 6.50 23.35
C THR A 42 8.89 6.50 21.85
N ASN A 43 9.92 6.82 21.07
CA ASN A 43 9.94 6.65 19.61
C ASN A 43 10.51 5.27 19.26
N TYR A 44 9.91 4.60 18.28
CA TYR A 44 10.29 3.26 17.84
C TYR A 44 10.75 3.21 16.38
N GLY A 45 11.15 4.35 15.79
CA GLY A 45 11.58 4.39 14.38
C GLY A 45 12.78 3.49 14.07
N SER A 46 13.67 3.27 15.04
CA SER A 46 14.80 2.33 14.87
C SER A 46 14.47 0.87 15.21
N SER A 47 13.21 0.54 15.47
CA SER A 47 12.78 -0.84 15.77
C SER A 47 12.87 -1.71 14.51
N ILE A 48 13.40 -2.92 14.66
CA ILE A 48 13.41 -3.92 13.57
C ILE A 48 12.05 -4.61 13.37
N ALA A 49 11.06 -4.29 14.21
CA ALA A 49 9.74 -4.90 14.21
C ALA A 49 8.64 -3.85 14.27
N LEU A 50 7.55 -4.12 13.54
CA LEU A 50 6.28 -3.41 13.62
C LEU A 50 5.30 -4.20 14.49
N VAL A 51 4.88 -3.60 15.61
CA VAL A 51 4.03 -4.26 16.60
C VAL A 51 2.59 -3.82 16.43
N VAL A 52 1.67 -4.79 16.35
CA VAL A 52 0.22 -4.56 16.29
C VAL A 52 -0.45 -5.32 17.43
N GLN A 53 -1.06 -4.57 18.35
CA GLN A 53 -1.80 -5.13 19.48
C GLN A 53 -2.73 -4.04 20.09
N SER A 54 -3.51 -4.36 21.11
CA SER A 54 -4.44 -3.41 21.72
C SER A 54 -3.77 -2.13 22.27
N SER A 55 -2.52 -2.21 22.69
CA SER A 55 -1.74 -1.07 23.18
C SER A 55 -0.75 -0.52 22.16
N SER A 56 -0.68 -1.06 20.94
CA SER A 56 0.30 -0.61 19.96
C SER A 56 -0.23 -0.60 18.54
N THR A 57 0.01 0.52 17.85
CA THR A 57 -0.40 0.75 16.48
C THR A 57 0.82 0.96 15.62
N SER A 58 0.93 0.22 14.52
CA SER A 58 1.97 0.39 13.52
C SER A 58 1.58 1.44 12.48
N TYR A 59 2.55 2.22 12.06
CA TYR A 59 2.46 3.29 11.07
C TYR A 59 3.46 3.00 9.96
N PHE A 60 3.04 3.19 8.72
CA PHE A 60 3.91 3.10 7.56
C PHE A 60 3.50 4.14 6.53
N LYS A 61 4.45 4.68 5.79
CA LYS A 61 4.23 5.71 4.77
C LYS A 61 4.72 5.20 3.43
N ILE A 62 3.88 5.37 2.42
CA ILE A 62 4.16 4.96 1.04
C ILE A 62 4.34 6.22 0.21
N SER A 63 5.46 6.34 -0.50
CA SER A 63 5.69 7.47 -1.40
C SER A 63 4.98 7.25 -2.72
N LEU A 64 4.10 8.18 -3.08
CA LEU A 64 3.46 8.22 -4.39
C LEU A 64 4.29 9.00 -5.42
N GLY A 65 5.47 9.53 -5.04
CA GLY A 65 6.30 10.37 -5.90
C GLY A 65 6.89 9.61 -7.10
N SER A 66 6.91 8.28 -7.08
CA SER A 66 7.29 7.46 -8.23
C SER A 66 6.17 7.30 -9.26
N LEU A 67 4.93 7.70 -8.93
CA LEU A 67 3.83 7.67 -9.87
C LEU A 67 3.96 8.83 -10.86
N PRO A 68 3.79 8.57 -12.18
CA PRO A 68 3.72 9.64 -13.17
C PRO A 68 2.64 10.66 -12.80
N ALA A 69 2.89 11.95 -13.03
CA ALA A 69 1.93 13.01 -12.73
C ALA A 69 0.58 12.87 -13.47
N THR A 70 0.53 12.04 -14.51
CA THR A 70 -0.67 11.69 -15.27
C THR A 70 -1.57 10.67 -14.56
N VAL A 71 -1.11 10.04 -13.47
CA VAL A 71 -1.90 9.08 -12.69
C VAL A 71 -2.71 9.85 -11.66
N SER A 72 -4.03 9.92 -11.87
CA SER A 72 -4.99 10.42 -10.88
C SER A 72 -5.66 9.25 -10.14
N ALA A 73 -6.33 9.54 -9.02
CA ALA A 73 -7.09 8.54 -8.26
C ALA A 73 -8.10 7.77 -9.14
N SER A 74 -8.72 8.44 -10.11
CA SER A 74 -9.66 7.84 -11.08
C SER A 74 -8.99 6.86 -12.07
N SER A 75 -7.68 6.93 -12.25
CA SER A 75 -6.92 6.03 -13.13
C SER A 75 -6.47 4.75 -12.42
N VAL A 76 -6.63 4.66 -11.11
CA VAL A 76 -6.22 3.50 -10.31
C VAL A 76 -7.38 2.51 -10.20
N SER A 77 -7.35 1.44 -11.00
CA SER A 77 -8.36 0.38 -10.92
C SER A 77 -8.21 -0.52 -9.69
N LYS A 78 -6.97 -0.69 -9.20
CA LYS A 78 -6.65 -1.50 -8.02
C LYS A 78 -5.33 -1.04 -7.42
N ALA A 79 -5.29 -0.93 -6.09
CA ALA A 79 -4.06 -0.83 -5.31
C ALA A 79 -3.98 -2.02 -4.36
N THR A 80 -2.79 -2.57 -4.13
CA THR A 80 -2.60 -3.72 -3.25
C THR A 80 -1.41 -3.45 -2.34
N LEU A 81 -1.67 -3.51 -1.04
CA LEU A 81 -0.64 -3.55 -0.01
C LEU A 81 -0.53 -5.00 0.46
N THR A 82 0.68 -5.54 0.41
CA THR A 82 0.98 -6.87 0.95
C THR A 82 1.82 -6.70 2.21
N VAL A 83 1.34 -7.27 3.31
CA VAL A 83 2.04 -7.30 4.60
C VAL A 83 2.33 -8.76 4.92
N TYR A 84 3.55 -9.04 5.35
CA TYR A 84 3.98 -10.36 5.80
C TYR A 84 4.08 -10.35 7.31
N VAL A 85 3.40 -11.29 7.97
CA VAL A 85 3.49 -11.45 9.42
C VAL A 85 4.64 -12.40 9.73
N ASP A 86 5.57 -11.93 10.55
CA ASP A 86 6.71 -12.72 11.01
C ASP A 86 6.31 -13.65 12.17
N HIS A 87 5.58 -13.12 13.15
CA HIS A 87 5.21 -13.87 14.34
C HIS A 87 3.87 -13.42 14.94
N VAL A 88 3.06 -14.39 15.38
CA VAL A 88 1.79 -14.17 16.08
C VAL A 88 1.87 -14.72 17.50
N SER A 89 2.00 -13.84 18.49
CA SER A 89 1.99 -14.23 19.91
C SER A 89 0.58 -14.50 20.45
N LYS A 90 -0.43 -13.83 19.87
CA LYS A 90 -1.84 -14.00 20.20
C LYS A 90 -2.68 -13.83 18.94
N SER A 91 -3.54 -14.80 18.67
CA SER A 91 -4.47 -14.73 17.54
C SER A 91 -5.40 -13.53 17.67
N GLY A 92 -5.63 -12.85 16.55
CA GLY A 92 -6.53 -11.71 16.50
C GLY A 92 -6.73 -11.23 15.08
N THR A 93 -7.36 -10.07 14.98
CA THR A 93 -7.49 -9.34 13.71
C THR A 93 -7.03 -7.92 13.92
N PHE A 94 -6.68 -7.24 12.83
CA PHE A 94 -6.38 -5.83 12.82
C PHE A 94 -7.17 -5.11 11.74
N ASP A 95 -7.40 -3.83 11.98
CA ASP A 95 -7.99 -2.91 11.01
C ASP A 95 -6.88 -2.03 10.42
N VAL A 96 -7.10 -1.52 9.22
CA VAL A 96 -6.19 -0.60 8.53
C VAL A 96 -6.90 0.72 8.30
N TYR A 97 -6.24 1.82 8.63
CA TYR A 97 -6.79 3.17 8.56
C TYR A 97 -5.87 4.09 7.76
N GLU A 98 -6.45 5.11 7.14
CA GLU A 98 -5.71 6.27 6.66
C GLU A 98 -5.15 7.05 7.85
N VAL A 99 -4.07 7.79 7.62
CA VAL A 99 -3.48 8.69 8.60
C VAL A 99 -3.67 10.12 8.12
N ASN A 100 -4.52 10.89 8.83
CA ASN A 100 -4.99 12.20 8.36
C ASN A 100 -3.97 13.34 8.48
N ASN A 101 -2.92 13.17 9.30
CA ASN A 101 -1.92 14.20 9.57
C ASN A 101 -0.51 13.71 9.25
N SER A 102 0.38 14.64 8.92
CA SER A 102 1.78 14.36 8.68
C SER A 102 2.45 13.83 9.95
N TRP A 103 3.32 12.83 9.77
CA TRP A 103 4.19 12.30 10.81
C TRP A 103 5.56 11.93 10.22
N ALA A 104 6.55 11.79 11.08
CA ALA A 104 7.90 11.36 10.70
C ALA A 104 8.36 10.20 11.60
N GLU A 105 8.99 9.19 11.00
CA GLU A 105 9.50 8.00 11.68
C GLU A 105 10.35 8.34 12.90
N GLY A 106 11.29 9.27 12.76
CA GLY A 106 12.23 9.63 13.82
C GLY A 106 11.66 10.45 14.99
N SER A 107 10.37 10.81 14.96
CA SER A 107 9.76 11.64 16.02
C SER A 107 8.39 11.17 16.50
N LEU A 108 7.75 10.21 15.81
CA LEU A 108 6.43 9.74 16.21
C LEU A 108 6.49 8.96 17.52
N THR A 109 5.64 9.35 18.46
CA THR A 109 5.42 8.69 19.75
C THR A 109 3.92 8.50 19.93
N TYR A 110 3.48 7.71 20.90
CA TYR A 110 2.04 7.60 21.19
C TYR A 110 1.41 8.95 21.56
N SER A 111 2.12 9.79 22.32
CA SER A 111 1.64 11.13 22.68
C SER A 111 1.51 12.10 21.51
N THR A 112 2.23 11.85 20.42
CA THR A 112 2.23 12.69 19.21
C THR A 112 1.57 12.00 18.01
N ALA A 113 1.05 10.79 18.21
CA ALA A 113 0.50 9.98 17.16
C ALA A 113 -0.73 10.68 16.54
N PRO A 114 -0.78 10.79 15.20
CA PRO A 114 -1.93 11.36 14.53
C PRO A 114 -3.16 10.48 14.73
N GLY A 115 -4.32 11.11 14.86
CA GLY A 115 -5.60 10.41 14.91
C GLY A 115 -5.84 9.56 13.66
N LEU A 116 -6.54 8.44 13.85
CA LEU A 116 -6.93 7.56 12.76
C LEU A 116 -7.93 8.26 11.83
N GLY A 117 -7.72 8.12 10.53
CA GLY A 117 -8.62 8.59 9.49
C GLY A 117 -9.64 7.54 9.09
N SER A 118 -9.99 7.53 7.81
CA SER A 118 -10.95 6.57 7.24
C SER A 118 -10.46 5.14 7.41
N LYS A 119 -11.35 4.22 7.79
CA LYS A 119 -11.03 2.79 7.79
C LYS A 119 -10.98 2.29 6.34
N ILE A 120 -9.83 1.75 5.93
CA ILE A 120 -9.59 1.20 4.59
C ILE A 120 -9.88 -0.31 4.55
N GLY A 121 -9.57 -1.01 5.64
CA GLY A 121 -9.77 -2.45 5.76
C GLY A 121 -10.14 -2.81 7.19
N SER A 122 -10.94 -3.87 7.36
CA SER A 122 -11.36 -4.32 8.69
C SER A 122 -11.22 -5.82 8.86
N ALA A 123 -10.98 -6.23 10.10
CA ALA A 123 -10.86 -7.63 10.51
C ALA A 123 -9.88 -8.44 9.66
N ILE A 124 -8.77 -7.79 9.27
CA ILE A 124 -7.67 -8.48 8.57
C ILE A 124 -7.07 -9.47 9.56
N SER A 125 -7.09 -10.74 9.16
CA SER A 125 -6.48 -11.85 9.88
C SER A 125 -5.37 -12.43 9.02
N ASP A 126 -4.42 -13.14 9.65
CA ASP A 126 -3.48 -13.96 8.91
C ASP A 126 -4.24 -15.05 8.16
N GLN A 127 -4.57 -14.75 6.90
CA GLN A 127 -5.18 -15.66 5.94
C GLN A 127 -4.13 -16.59 5.34
N TRP A 128 -2.98 -16.82 5.99
CA TRP A 128 -1.99 -17.77 5.51
C TRP A 128 -2.57 -19.18 5.57
N ARG A 129 -3.27 -19.56 4.50
CA ARG A 129 -3.72 -20.91 4.21
C ARG A 129 -2.70 -21.50 3.24
N PRO A 130 -1.74 -22.33 3.70
CA PRO A 130 -0.91 -23.04 2.76
C PRO A 130 -1.85 -23.95 1.95
N TRP A 131 -1.87 -23.77 0.62
CA TRP A 131 -2.53 -24.63 -0.37
C TRP A 131 -4.05 -24.52 -0.54
N GLN A 132 -4.61 -23.31 -0.62
CA GLN A 132 -5.98 -23.13 -1.15
C GLN A 132 -5.95 -22.35 -2.47
N TRP A 133 -5.84 -23.08 -3.57
CA TRP A 133 -6.23 -22.57 -4.88
C TRP A 133 -7.75 -22.33 -4.87
N HIS A 134 -8.17 -21.06 -4.90
CA HIS A 134 -9.53 -20.76 -5.32
C HIS A 134 -9.55 -20.85 -6.85
N GLY A 135 -9.80 -22.05 -7.35
CA GLY A 135 -10.24 -22.22 -8.72
C GLY A 135 -11.50 -21.39 -8.91
N LEU A 136 -11.46 -20.49 -9.89
CA LEU A 136 -12.64 -19.81 -10.39
C LEU A 136 -13.62 -20.87 -10.90
N VAL A 137 -14.86 -20.81 -10.42
CA VAL A 137 -16.04 -21.17 -11.20
C VAL A 137 -16.78 -19.87 -11.47
#